data_AF-A0A964UU65-F1
#
_entry.id   AF-A0A964UU65-F1
#
_cell.length_a   1.000
_cell.length_b   1.000
_cell.length_c   1.000
_cell.angle_alpha   90.00
_cell.angle_beta   90.00
_cell.angle_gamma   90.00
#
_symmetry.space_group_name_H-M   'P 1'
#
loop_
_entity.id
_entity.type
_entity.pdbx_description
1 polymer ?
#
loop_
_entity_poly.entity_id
_entity_poly.type
_entity_poly.pdbx_seq_one_letter_code
_entity_poly.pdbx_strand_id
1 'polypeptide(L)'
;MILCVRFLLDARGEALLPDLLGLLGELTPVVEAAPPDTALADVRGALRYFGRDAEQLAALVRVRALALHGVDCVIGAGPNPMLARMAAREAEPGVTRVVPGSADGIREFLDRKPVVALEGVGRSMARTLCTYGLDSVDRVAAAPLGTLQRILGAKAGREVYDKARGVDRGTVVRNAAARSIAAERPFSRDELDPSRHRRALLSLTEELGVRMRGSGQVCRSLALTVRYADRTGHTTLTRSRTLREPTAHSASLTEVAYAMYEALGLQRARVRAFALRAEGLGPAEQAARQLTFDPADDKARRLEAAADKARARFGERVVVPGALAA
;
A
#
# COMPACT_ATOMS: atom_id res chain seq x y z
N MET A 1 -14.54 2.15 18.14
CA MET A 1 -13.21 2.75 18.29
C MET A 1 -12.21 1.80 17.66
N ILE A 2 -11.47 2.30 16.68
CA ILE A 2 -10.50 1.58 15.87
C ILE A 2 -9.19 2.36 15.94
N LEU A 3 -8.09 1.65 16.11
CA LEU A 3 -6.75 2.20 15.96
C LEU A 3 -6.26 1.95 14.54
N CYS A 4 -5.72 2.96 13.89
CA CYS A 4 -4.91 2.86 12.69
C CYS A 4 -3.45 3.11 13.08
N VAL A 5 -2.64 2.08 13.00
CA VAL A 5 -1.23 2.10 13.39
C VAL A 5 -0.40 2.04 12.12
N ARG A 6 0.40 3.06 11.87
CA ARG A 6 1.39 3.09 10.80
C ARG A 6 2.78 2.94 11.41
N PHE A 7 3.43 1.82 11.14
CA PHE A 7 4.76 1.50 11.60
C PHE A 7 5.80 2.23 10.75
N LEU A 8 6.77 2.89 11.38
CA LEU A 8 7.83 3.60 10.66
C LEU A 8 8.94 2.61 10.28
N LEU A 9 8.64 1.78 9.28
CA LEU A 9 9.53 0.74 8.77
C LEU A 9 10.55 1.31 7.79
N ASP A 10 11.79 0.85 7.86
CA ASP A 10 12.78 1.05 6.81
C ASP A 10 12.59 0.01 5.67
N ALA A 11 13.43 0.08 4.63
CA ALA A 11 13.35 -0.85 3.49
C ALA A 11 13.56 -2.34 3.87
N ARG A 12 14.06 -2.64 5.08
CA ARG A 12 14.24 -4.01 5.60
C ARG A 12 13.13 -4.41 6.59
N GLY A 13 12.37 -3.44 7.09
CA GLY A 13 11.34 -3.60 8.13
C GLY A 13 10.04 -4.25 7.68
N GLU A 14 9.77 -4.40 6.37
CA GLU A 14 8.56 -5.11 5.88
C GLU A 14 8.46 -6.55 6.42
N ALA A 15 9.62 -7.19 6.71
CA ALA A 15 9.66 -8.53 7.32
C ALA A 15 9.17 -8.57 8.77
N LEU A 16 9.17 -7.42 9.48
CA LEU A 16 8.69 -7.30 10.86
C LEU A 16 7.17 -7.11 10.95
N LEU A 17 6.49 -6.82 9.84
CA LEU A 17 5.04 -6.57 9.85
C LEU A 17 4.24 -7.73 10.47
N PRO A 18 4.52 -9.02 10.20
CA PRO A 18 3.83 -10.12 10.87
C PRO A 18 3.98 -10.10 12.39
N ASP A 19 5.17 -9.79 12.90
CA ASP A 19 5.43 -9.74 14.35
C ASP A 19 4.72 -8.55 15.00
N LEU A 20 4.75 -7.39 14.33
CA LEU A 20 4.04 -6.18 14.75
C LEU A 20 2.51 -6.36 14.74
N LEU A 21 1.98 -7.13 13.79
CA LEU A 21 0.57 -7.53 13.79
C LEU A 21 0.27 -8.51 14.94
N GLY A 22 1.21 -9.40 15.28
CA GLY A 22 1.14 -10.27 16.44
C GLY A 22 0.98 -9.47 17.74
N LEU A 23 1.77 -8.41 17.91
CA LEU A 23 1.68 -7.47 19.03
C LEU A 23 0.28 -6.83 19.14
N LEU A 24 -0.31 -6.41 18.02
CA LEU A 24 -1.69 -5.90 18.01
C LEU A 24 -2.71 -6.99 18.34
N GLY A 25 -2.43 -8.23 17.90
CA GLY A 25 -3.23 -9.42 18.18
C GLY A 25 -3.34 -9.76 19.67
N GLU A 26 -2.32 -9.41 20.47
CA GLU A 26 -2.36 -9.55 21.93
C GLU A 26 -3.34 -8.58 22.60
N LEU A 27 -3.63 -7.44 21.94
CA LEU A 27 -4.58 -6.45 22.45
C LEU A 27 -6.00 -6.71 21.97
N THR A 28 -6.18 -7.14 20.72
CA THR A 28 -7.49 -7.45 20.16
C THR A 28 -7.40 -8.56 19.11
N PRO A 29 -8.38 -9.48 19.06
CA PRO A 29 -8.40 -10.51 18.03
C PRO A 29 -8.77 -9.99 16.62
N VAL A 30 -9.26 -8.75 16.52
CA VAL A 30 -9.72 -8.15 15.26
C VAL A 30 -8.70 -7.15 14.75
N VAL A 31 -7.70 -7.67 14.02
CA VAL A 31 -6.64 -6.90 13.37
C VAL A 31 -6.67 -7.14 11.87
N GLU A 32 -6.71 -6.05 11.10
CA GLU A 32 -6.59 -6.03 9.64
C GLU A 32 -5.23 -5.44 9.28
N ALA A 33 -4.37 -6.24 8.66
CA ALA A 33 -3.19 -5.77 7.99
C ALA A 33 -3.55 -4.97 6.74
N ALA A 34 -2.93 -3.80 6.61
CA ALA A 34 -2.98 -2.93 5.45
C ALA A 34 -1.54 -2.62 4.99
N PRO A 35 -0.87 -3.55 4.29
CA PRO A 35 0.51 -3.36 3.82
C PRO A 35 0.67 -2.05 3.04
N PRO A 36 1.88 -1.45 3.06
CA PRO A 36 3.15 -2.04 3.48
C PRO A 36 3.46 -1.99 4.98
N ASP A 37 2.91 -1.01 5.68
CA ASP A 37 3.38 -0.61 7.01
C ASP A 37 2.23 -0.30 7.97
N THR A 38 0.98 -0.52 7.55
CA THR A 38 -0.19 -0.06 8.29
C THR A 38 -1.02 -1.26 8.78
N ALA A 39 -1.65 -1.09 9.94
CA ALA A 39 -2.62 -2.03 10.48
C ALA A 39 -3.81 -1.28 11.08
N LEU A 40 -5.00 -1.86 10.96
CA LEU A 40 -6.19 -1.45 11.68
C LEU A 40 -6.48 -2.46 12.79
N ALA A 41 -6.79 -1.99 13.98
CA ALA A 41 -7.16 -2.82 15.11
C ALA A 41 -8.48 -2.32 15.72
N ASP A 42 -9.50 -3.17 15.77
CA ASP A 42 -10.74 -2.86 16.47
C ASP A 42 -10.58 -3.11 17.97
N VAL A 43 -10.42 -2.02 18.72
CA VAL A 43 -10.11 -2.06 20.16
C VAL A 43 -11.36 -1.91 21.03
N ARG A 44 -12.58 -1.95 20.47
CA ARG A 44 -13.81 -1.77 21.26
C ARG A 44 -13.89 -2.71 22.48
N GLY A 45 -13.55 -3.98 22.30
CA GLY A 45 -13.49 -4.94 23.40
C GLY A 45 -12.32 -4.70 24.35
N ALA A 46 -11.16 -4.32 23.81
CA ALA A 46 -9.94 -4.07 24.55
C ALA A 46 -10.07 -2.89 25.51
N LEU A 47 -10.73 -1.79 25.10
CA LEU A 47 -10.98 -0.62 25.95
C LEU A 47 -11.65 -1.03 27.27
N ARG A 48 -12.69 -1.87 27.19
CA ARG A 48 -13.42 -2.37 28.37
C ARG A 48 -12.59 -3.37 29.18
N TYR A 49 -11.88 -4.28 28.52
CA TYR A 49 -11.08 -5.31 29.19
C TYR A 49 -9.91 -4.72 29.98
N PHE A 50 -9.18 -3.78 29.39
CA PHE A 50 -8.03 -3.14 30.03
C PHE A 50 -8.39 -1.94 30.92
N GLY A 51 -9.65 -1.47 30.87
CA GLY A 51 -10.08 -0.27 31.59
C GLY A 51 -9.32 1.00 31.17
N ARG A 52 -8.96 1.09 29.89
CA ARG A 52 -8.14 2.16 29.31
C ARG A 52 -8.86 2.84 28.16
N ASP A 53 -8.56 4.11 27.95
CA ASP A 53 -9.00 4.82 26.76
C ASP A 53 -8.15 4.46 25.52
N ALA A 54 -8.57 4.99 24.37
CA ALA A 54 -7.89 4.70 23.09
C ALA A 54 -6.47 5.29 23.02
N GLU A 55 -6.23 6.41 23.69
CA GLU A 55 -4.94 7.09 23.69
C GLU A 55 -3.92 6.32 24.53
N GLN A 56 -4.35 5.80 25.68
CA GLN A 56 -3.57 4.92 26.56
C GLN A 56 -3.25 3.58 25.88
N LEU A 57 -4.21 2.97 25.17
CA LEU A 57 -3.94 1.77 24.39
C LEU A 57 -2.97 2.04 23.23
N ALA A 58 -3.10 3.17 22.54
CA ALA A 58 -2.16 3.58 21.50
C ALA A 58 -0.74 3.82 22.07
N ALA A 59 -0.63 4.45 23.24
CA ALA A 59 0.66 4.62 23.93
C ALA A 59 1.29 3.27 24.31
N LEU A 60 0.47 2.30 24.76
CA LEU A 60 0.94 0.94 25.03
C LEU A 60 1.48 0.25 23.77
N VAL A 61 0.77 0.38 22.63
CA VAL A 61 1.23 -0.14 21.34
C VAL A 61 2.59 0.47 20.96
N ARG A 62 2.73 1.80 21.05
CA ARG A 62 3.99 2.50 20.77
C ARG A 62 5.15 1.96 21.60
N VAL A 63 4.96 1.91 22.92
CA VAL A 63 6.00 1.45 23.84
C VAL A 63 6.41 0.01 23.55
N ARG A 64 5.45 -0.88 23.29
CA ARG A 64 5.76 -2.28 22.97
C ARG A 64 6.44 -2.44 21.62
N ALA A 65 5.98 -1.73 20.59
CA ALA A 65 6.58 -1.81 19.25
C ALA A 65 8.04 -1.33 19.28
N LEU A 66 8.30 -0.24 20.01
CA LEU A 66 9.64 0.29 20.18
C LEU A 66 10.52 -0.65 21.03
N ALA A 67 10.02 -1.16 22.16
CA ALA A 67 10.81 -1.99 23.07
C ALA A 67 11.12 -3.39 22.51
N LEU A 68 10.17 -4.01 21.79
CA LEU A 68 10.32 -5.38 21.30
C LEU A 68 10.96 -5.45 19.91
N HIS A 69 10.70 -4.46 19.06
CA HIS A 69 11.10 -4.50 17.65
C HIS A 69 11.94 -3.29 17.21
N GLY A 70 12.15 -2.29 18.07
CA GLY A 70 12.87 -1.07 17.70
C GLY A 70 12.11 -0.20 16.69
N VAL A 71 10.79 -0.39 16.57
CA VAL A 71 9.96 0.28 15.56
C VAL A 71 9.07 1.33 16.22
N ASP A 72 9.21 2.57 15.78
CA ASP A 72 8.30 3.66 16.16
C ASP A 72 7.03 3.64 15.30
N CYS A 73 5.94 4.26 15.77
CA CYS A 73 4.69 4.27 15.04
C CYS A 73 3.88 5.56 15.20
N VAL A 74 3.15 5.88 14.14
CA VAL A 74 2.16 6.95 14.08
C VAL A 74 0.79 6.32 14.24
N ILE A 75 0.02 6.78 15.23
CA ILE A 75 -1.27 6.17 15.57
C ILE A 75 -2.40 7.19 15.49
N GLY A 76 -3.42 6.87 14.71
CA GLY A 76 -4.71 7.53 14.73
C GLY A 76 -5.79 6.64 15.35
N ALA A 77 -6.76 7.23 16.02
CA ALA A 77 -7.92 6.52 16.55
C ALA A 77 -9.21 7.20 16.11
N GLY A 78 -10.23 6.41 15.81
CA GLY A 78 -11.54 6.94 15.41
C GLY A 78 -12.68 5.95 15.59
N PRO A 79 -13.94 6.38 15.46
CA PRO A 79 -15.09 5.51 15.67
C PRO A 79 -15.27 4.46 14.56
N ASN A 80 -14.74 4.71 13.35
CA ASN A 80 -14.76 3.82 12.19
C ASN A 80 -13.39 3.79 11.46
N PRO A 81 -13.16 2.83 10.53
CA PRO A 81 -11.87 2.69 9.84
C PRO A 81 -11.43 3.96 9.10
N MET A 82 -12.35 4.59 8.36
CA MET A 82 -12.08 5.86 7.67
C MET A 82 -11.49 6.92 8.61
N LEU A 83 -12.18 7.23 9.70
CA LEU A 83 -11.77 8.29 10.62
C LEU A 83 -10.46 7.95 11.33
N ALA A 84 -10.24 6.67 11.65
CA ALA A 84 -8.97 6.22 12.22
C ALA A 84 -7.79 6.43 11.23
N ARG A 85 -7.98 6.10 9.94
CA ARG A 85 -6.97 6.33 8.89
C ARG A 85 -6.71 7.82 8.67
N MET A 86 -7.76 8.64 8.61
CA MET A 86 -7.62 10.09 8.49
C MET A 86 -6.89 10.69 9.70
N ALA A 87 -7.23 10.25 10.92
CA ALA A 87 -6.53 10.66 12.12
C ALA A 87 -5.05 10.28 12.09
N ALA A 88 -4.70 9.07 11.61
CA ALA A 88 -3.32 8.62 11.52
C ALA A 88 -2.49 9.40 10.49
N ARG A 89 -3.13 9.97 9.46
CA ARG A 89 -2.46 10.87 8.49
C ARG A 89 -2.12 12.24 9.08
N GLU A 90 -2.90 12.69 10.06
CA GLU A 90 -2.71 13.97 10.77
C GLU A 90 -1.93 13.81 12.08
N ALA A 91 -1.64 12.58 12.49
CA ALA A 91 -0.86 12.29 13.68
C ALA A 91 0.65 12.43 13.41
N GLU A 92 1.37 12.85 14.45
CA GLU A 92 2.83 12.93 14.44
C GLU A 92 3.42 11.72 15.19
N PRO A 93 4.68 11.33 14.90
CA PRO A 93 5.37 10.31 15.69
C PRO A 93 5.34 10.64 17.19
N GLY A 94 4.98 9.67 18.02
CA GLY A 94 4.83 9.85 19.47
C GLY A 94 3.48 10.41 19.95
N VAL A 95 2.70 11.07 19.08
CA VAL A 95 1.39 11.68 19.44
C VAL A 95 0.24 10.91 18.82
N THR A 96 -0.73 10.48 19.63
CA THR A 96 -1.95 9.85 19.12
C THR A 96 -2.95 10.91 18.71
N ARG A 97 -3.46 10.87 17.47
CA ARG A 97 -4.63 11.69 17.09
C ARG A 97 -5.91 10.89 17.31
N VAL A 98 -6.78 11.32 18.21
CA VAL A 98 -8.05 10.66 18.49
C VAL A 98 -9.21 11.50 17.95
N VAL A 99 -10.09 10.89 17.15
CA VAL A 99 -11.36 11.47 16.72
C VAL A 99 -12.46 10.97 17.65
N PRO A 100 -13.16 11.86 18.38
CA PRO A 100 -14.26 11.47 19.25
C PRO A 100 -15.40 10.78 18.47
N GLY A 101 -16.13 9.90 19.14
CA GLY A 101 -17.28 9.21 18.54
C GLY A 101 -18.59 10.02 18.54
N SER A 102 -18.60 11.20 19.17
CA SER A 102 -19.77 12.09 19.19
C SER A 102 -19.99 12.72 17.81
N ALA A 103 -21.25 12.97 17.45
CA ALA A 103 -21.58 13.61 16.18
C ALA A 103 -20.88 14.97 16.00
N ASP A 104 -20.81 15.76 17.08
CA ASP A 104 -20.12 17.05 17.05
C ASP A 104 -18.60 16.91 16.88
N GLY A 105 -17.97 15.94 17.55
CA GLY A 105 -16.52 15.71 17.41
C GLY A 105 -16.13 15.16 16.04
N ILE A 106 -16.99 14.34 15.42
CA ILE A 106 -16.82 13.89 14.03
C ILE A 106 -16.94 15.07 13.07
N ARG A 107 -17.96 15.93 13.27
CA ARG A 107 -18.17 17.12 12.44
C ARG A 107 -16.99 18.09 12.58
N GLU A 108 -16.57 18.41 13.81
CA GLU A 108 -15.43 19.28 14.07
C GLU A 108 -14.14 18.76 13.42
N PHE A 109 -13.93 17.45 13.44
CA PHE A 109 -12.77 16.86 12.76
C PHE A 109 -12.86 17.04 11.24
N LEU A 110 -14.01 16.77 10.62
CA LEU A 110 -14.18 16.77 9.17
C LEU A 110 -14.38 18.15 8.54
N ASP A 111 -14.96 19.09 9.27
CA ASP A 111 -15.32 20.41 8.76
C ASP A 111 -14.10 21.16 8.21
N ARG A 112 -14.32 21.88 7.10
CA ARG A 112 -13.29 22.70 6.42
C ARG A 112 -12.09 21.93 5.88
N LYS A 113 -12.01 20.61 6.07
CA LYS A 113 -11.00 19.80 5.40
C LYS A 113 -11.23 19.86 3.89
N PRO A 114 -10.16 19.92 3.08
CA PRO A 114 -10.31 19.87 1.63
C PRO A 114 -10.88 18.52 1.22
N VAL A 115 -11.70 18.48 0.18
CA VAL A 115 -12.39 17.26 -0.27
C VAL A 115 -11.42 16.11 -0.61
N VAL A 116 -10.20 16.44 -1.03
CA VAL A 116 -9.13 15.47 -1.34
C VAL A 116 -8.60 14.75 -0.09
N ALA A 117 -8.82 15.29 1.11
CA ALA A 117 -8.42 14.65 2.37
C ALA A 117 -9.36 13.49 2.75
N LEU A 118 -10.58 13.45 2.20
CA LEU A 118 -11.56 12.42 2.51
C LEU A 118 -11.10 11.04 2.00
N GLU A 119 -11.13 10.02 2.86
CA GLU A 119 -10.69 8.67 2.52
C GLU A 119 -11.48 8.10 1.33
N GLY A 120 -10.78 7.72 0.26
CA GLY A 120 -11.39 7.20 -0.97
C GLY A 120 -11.71 8.26 -2.03
N VAL A 121 -11.53 9.55 -1.74
CA VAL A 121 -11.56 10.61 -2.77
C VAL A 121 -10.15 10.78 -3.36
N GLY A 122 -9.93 10.20 -4.53
CA GLY A 122 -8.68 10.38 -5.27
C GLY A 122 -8.58 11.77 -5.93
N ARG A 123 -7.37 12.14 -6.37
CA ARG A 123 -7.10 13.45 -7.03
C ARG A 123 -8.04 13.77 -8.19
N SER A 124 -8.39 12.79 -9.02
CA SER A 124 -9.34 13.00 -10.13
C SER A 124 -10.75 13.31 -9.64
N MET A 125 -11.23 12.54 -8.66
CA MET A 125 -12.54 12.73 -8.05
C MET A 125 -12.64 14.10 -7.36
N ALA A 126 -11.60 14.47 -6.62
CA ALA A 126 -11.49 15.78 -5.97
C ALA A 126 -11.54 16.93 -7.00
N ARG A 127 -10.80 16.83 -8.11
CA ARG A 127 -10.85 17.83 -9.19
C ARG A 127 -12.26 17.98 -9.76
N THR A 128 -12.93 16.86 -10.05
CA THR A 128 -14.32 16.89 -10.53
C THR A 128 -15.23 17.60 -9.54
N LEU A 129 -15.18 17.25 -8.25
CA LEU A 129 -15.98 17.90 -7.21
C LEU A 129 -15.67 19.40 -7.09
N CYS A 130 -14.40 19.79 -7.16
CA CYS A 130 -13.98 21.19 -7.13
C CYS A 130 -14.55 22.01 -8.30
N THR A 131 -14.67 21.43 -9.50
CA THR A 131 -15.31 22.09 -10.65
C THR A 131 -16.77 22.48 -10.39
N TYR A 132 -17.45 21.77 -9.47
CA TYR A 132 -18.81 22.08 -9.02
C TYR A 132 -18.85 22.89 -7.71
N GLY A 133 -17.74 23.47 -7.27
CA GLY A 133 -17.65 24.26 -6.02
C GLY A 133 -17.62 23.43 -4.73
N LEU A 134 -17.55 22.10 -4.85
CA LEU A 134 -17.47 21.15 -3.74
C LEU A 134 -16.01 20.87 -3.37
N ASP A 135 -15.33 21.92 -2.90
CA ASP A 135 -13.90 21.91 -2.56
C ASP A 135 -13.57 21.39 -1.16
N SER A 136 -14.58 21.27 -0.30
CA SER A 136 -14.46 21.01 1.14
C SER A 136 -15.46 19.96 1.60
N VAL A 137 -15.11 19.22 2.66
CA VAL A 137 -15.91 18.10 3.17
C VAL A 137 -17.27 18.56 3.68
N ASP A 138 -17.36 19.73 4.32
CA ASP A 138 -18.61 20.33 4.80
C ASP A 138 -19.54 20.69 3.65
N ARG A 139 -19.03 21.20 2.53
CA ARG A 139 -19.84 21.47 1.32
C ARG A 139 -20.35 20.18 0.68
N VAL A 140 -19.51 19.15 0.60
CA VAL A 140 -19.94 17.83 0.12
C VAL A 140 -20.97 17.22 1.05
N ALA A 141 -20.81 17.38 2.36
CA ALA A 141 -21.81 16.99 3.33
C ALA A 141 -23.11 17.79 3.12
N ALA A 142 -23.08 19.10 2.90
CA ALA A 142 -24.29 19.88 2.67
C ALA A 142 -24.99 19.56 1.32
N ALA A 143 -24.27 19.01 0.33
CA ALA A 143 -24.81 18.74 -1.00
C ALA A 143 -25.93 17.66 -0.98
N PRO A 144 -27.00 17.83 -1.80
CA PRO A 144 -27.99 16.79 -1.98
C PRO A 144 -27.39 15.51 -2.56
N LEU A 145 -27.80 14.34 -2.06
CA LEU A 145 -27.29 13.04 -2.53
C LEU A 145 -27.45 12.86 -4.04
N GLY A 146 -28.60 13.26 -4.61
CA GLY A 146 -28.85 13.15 -6.05
C GLY A 146 -27.86 13.97 -6.89
N THR A 147 -27.38 15.10 -6.38
CA THR A 147 -26.34 15.90 -7.05
C THR A 147 -25.02 15.14 -7.09
N LEU A 148 -24.57 14.59 -5.97
CA LEU A 148 -23.32 13.82 -5.92
C LEU A 148 -23.39 12.56 -6.79
N GLN A 149 -24.54 11.88 -6.83
CA GLN A 149 -24.75 10.72 -7.69
C GLN A 149 -24.74 11.07 -9.18
N ARG A 150 -25.23 12.25 -9.55
CA ARG A 150 -25.18 12.73 -10.94
C ARG A 150 -23.76 13.10 -11.37
N ILE A 151 -22.94 13.63 -10.46
CA ILE A 151 -21.55 14.02 -10.75
C ILE A 151 -20.62 12.79 -10.77
N LEU A 152 -20.72 11.91 -9.77
CA LEU A 152 -19.77 10.81 -9.54
C LEU A 152 -20.28 9.42 -9.96
N GLY A 153 -21.56 9.30 -10.30
CA GLY A 153 -22.26 8.04 -10.45
C GLY A 153 -22.92 7.55 -9.15
N ALA A 154 -23.90 6.66 -9.27
CA ALA A 154 -24.79 6.27 -8.17
C ALA A 154 -24.06 5.71 -6.94
N LYS A 155 -23.08 4.80 -7.16
CA LYS A 155 -22.31 4.15 -6.10
C LYS A 155 -21.32 5.11 -5.43
N ALA A 156 -20.43 5.71 -6.22
CA ALA A 156 -19.40 6.62 -5.70
C ALA A 156 -20.01 7.87 -5.05
N GLY A 157 -21.07 8.43 -5.64
CA GLY A 157 -21.80 9.56 -5.05
C GLY A 157 -22.39 9.24 -3.67
N ARG A 158 -22.94 8.03 -3.49
CA ARG A 158 -23.45 7.58 -2.19
C ARG A 158 -22.32 7.38 -1.17
N GLU A 159 -21.24 6.73 -1.57
CA GLU A 159 -20.09 6.51 -0.69
C GLU A 159 -19.48 7.83 -0.22
N VAL A 160 -19.27 8.79 -1.13
CA VAL A 160 -18.73 10.12 -0.78
C VAL A 160 -19.71 10.88 0.12
N TYR A 161 -21.01 10.81 -0.14
CA TYR A 161 -22.04 11.44 0.69
C TYR A 161 -22.04 10.93 2.15
N ASP A 162 -22.00 9.60 2.32
CA ASP A 162 -22.00 8.96 3.64
C ASP A 162 -20.67 9.30 4.37
N LYS A 163 -19.53 9.19 3.68
CA LYS A 163 -18.20 9.49 4.23
C LYS A 163 -18.02 10.95 4.65
N ALA A 164 -18.53 11.90 3.87
CA ALA A 164 -18.47 13.33 4.21
C ALA A 164 -19.22 13.65 5.52
N ARG A 165 -20.15 12.78 5.94
CA ARG A 165 -20.87 12.86 7.23
C ARG A 165 -20.24 12.00 8.32
N GLY A 166 -19.04 11.49 8.09
CA GLY A 166 -18.35 10.60 9.02
C GLY A 166 -18.92 9.19 9.07
N VAL A 167 -19.81 8.80 8.14
CA VAL A 167 -20.38 7.46 8.08
C VAL A 167 -19.53 6.59 7.17
N ASP A 168 -18.85 5.62 7.76
CA ASP A 168 -18.16 4.56 7.04
C ASP A 168 -18.82 3.22 7.36
N ARG A 169 -19.24 2.51 6.32
CA ARG A 169 -19.84 1.17 6.42
C ARG A 169 -18.78 0.07 6.45
N GLY A 170 -17.51 0.42 6.21
CA GLY A 170 -16.39 -0.49 6.34
C GLY A 170 -16.25 -1.03 7.76
N THR A 171 -15.92 -2.30 7.88
CA THR A 171 -15.54 -2.94 9.14
C THR A 171 -14.08 -3.37 9.06
N VAL A 172 -13.41 -3.43 10.21
CA VAL A 172 -12.08 -4.05 10.30
C VAL A 172 -12.26 -5.54 10.13
N VAL A 173 -11.72 -6.11 9.06
CA VAL A 173 -11.83 -7.55 8.78
C VAL A 173 -10.52 -8.22 9.15
N ARG A 174 -10.59 -9.20 10.04
CA ARG A 174 -9.41 -9.99 10.40
C ARG A 174 -8.82 -10.61 9.14
N ASN A 175 -7.57 -10.28 8.84
CA ASN A 175 -6.81 -10.88 7.77
C ASN A 175 -5.40 -11.22 8.26
N ALA A 176 -4.69 -12.08 7.53
CA ALA A 176 -3.25 -12.14 7.66
C ALA A 176 -2.66 -10.97 6.87
N ALA A 177 -1.48 -10.46 7.26
CA ALA A 177 -0.68 -9.66 6.34
C ALA A 177 -0.59 -10.42 5.02
N ALA A 178 -1.12 -9.82 3.95
CA ALA A 178 -0.83 -10.31 2.62
C ALA A 178 0.69 -10.29 2.51
N ARG A 179 1.30 -11.48 2.48
CA ARG A 179 2.73 -11.59 2.27
C ARG A 179 2.99 -10.83 0.97
N SER A 180 3.90 -9.86 1.06
CA SER A 180 4.33 -9.08 -0.07
C SER A 180 5.83 -8.96 -0.03
N ILE A 181 6.44 -8.89 -1.19
CA ILE A 181 7.88 -8.69 -1.34
C ILE A 181 8.04 -7.43 -2.17
N ALA A 182 8.66 -6.40 -1.60
CA ALA A 182 9.01 -5.20 -2.32
C ALA A 182 10.51 -5.09 -2.58
N ALA A 183 10.84 -4.38 -3.65
CA ALA A 183 12.20 -3.94 -3.97
C ALA A 183 12.13 -2.51 -4.51
N GLU A 184 13.12 -1.69 -4.15
CA GLU A 184 13.26 -0.30 -4.62
C GLU A 184 14.61 -0.12 -5.34
N ARG A 185 14.62 0.72 -6.37
CA ARG A 185 15.81 1.21 -7.06
C ARG A 185 15.80 2.73 -7.09
N PRO A 186 16.54 3.38 -6.17
CA PRO A 186 16.77 4.81 -6.26
C PRO A 186 17.78 5.12 -7.37
N PHE A 187 17.62 6.30 -7.99
CA PHE A 187 18.57 6.86 -8.92
C PHE A 187 19.48 7.86 -8.19
N SER A 188 20.75 7.92 -8.60
CA SER A 188 21.75 8.83 -8.03
C SER A 188 21.50 10.29 -8.39
N ARG A 189 20.80 10.53 -9.50
CA ARG A 189 20.34 11.84 -9.97
C ARG A 189 18.93 11.68 -10.51
N ASP A 190 18.18 12.77 -10.52
CA ASP A 190 16.85 12.83 -11.13
C ASP A 190 16.91 12.30 -12.58
N GLU A 191 16.30 11.15 -12.83
CA GLU A 191 16.41 10.42 -14.08
C GLU A 191 15.26 10.77 -15.03
N LEU A 192 15.60 10.88 -16.32
CA LEU A 192 14.68 11.24 -17.40
C LEU A 192 14.71 10.24 -18.54
N ASP A 193 15.79 9.45 -18.66
CA ASP A 193 15.98 8.50 -19.75
C ASP A 193 15.07 7.26 -19.60
N PRO A 194 14.10 7.04 -20.51
CA PRO A 194 13.24 5.86 -20.50
C PRO A 194 14.01 4.53 -20.53
N SER A 195 15.19 4.50 -21.14
CA SER A 195 16.03 3.30 -21.23
C SER A 195 16.61 2.94 -19.86
N ARG A 196 16.99 3.95 -19.06
CA ARG A 196 17.41 3.76 -17.66
C ARG A 196 16.24 3.35 -16.77
N HIS A 197 15.06 3.93 -16.97
CA HIS A 197 13.85 3.50 -16.28
C HIS A 197 13.53 2.02 -16.54
N ARG A 198 13.54 1.60 -17.81
CA ARG A 198 13.30 0.20 -18.19
C ARG A 198 14.33 -0.75 -17.59
N ARG A 199 15.62 -0.38 -17.58
CA ARG A 199 16.67 -1.18 -16.91
C ARG A 199 16.43 -1.30 -15.40
N ALA A 200 16.03 -0.22 -14.73
CA ALA A 200 15.71 -0.27 -13.30
C ALA A 200 14.52 -1.20 -13.02
N LEU A 201 13.45 -1.12 -13.83
CA LEU A 201 12.30 -2.00 -13.72
C LEU A 201 12.66 -3.47 -13.96
N LEU A 202 13.47 -3.76 -14.99
CA LEU A 202 13.97 -5.12 -15.26
C LEU A 202 14.81 -5.66 -14.09
N SER A 203 15.67 -4.83 -13.50
CA SER A 203 16.45 -5.23 -12.32
C SER A 203 15.54 -5.54 -11.12
N LEU A 204 14.49 -4.75 -10.92
CA LEU A 204 13.53 -4.95 -9.84
C LEU A 204 12.71 -6.23 -10.03
N THR A 205 12.23 -6.51 -11.24
CA THR A 205 11.44 -7.72 -11.51
C THR A 205 12.27 -8.98 -11.40
N GLU A 206 13.54 -8.94 -11.82
CA GLU A 206 14.48 -10.06 -11.61
C GLU A 206 14.73 -10.30 -10.13
N GLU A 207 14.99 -9.25 -9.33
CA GLU A 207 15.19 -9.39 -7.88
C GLU A 207 13.95 -9.98 -7.20
N LEU A 208 12.77 -9.45 -7.53
CA LEU A 208 11.50 -9.96 -6.99
C LEU A 208 11.27 -11.42 -7.39
N GLY A 209 11.54 -11.77 -8.65
CA GLY A 209 11.42 -13.13 -9.16
C GLY A 209 12.31 -14.11 -8.41
N VAL A 210 13.59 -13.76 -8.24
CA VAL A 210 14.56 -14.58 -7.48
C VAL A 210 14.10 -14.76 -6.03
N ARG A 211 13.70 -13.68 -5.34
CA ARG A 211 13.25 -13.75 -3.94
C ARG A 211 11.98 -14.59 -3.77
N MET A 212 11.01 -14.44 -4.68
CA MET A 212 9.79 -15.24 -4.67
C MET A 212 10.10 -16.72 -4.92
N ARG A 213 10.91 -17.05 -5.93
CA ARG A 213 11.28 -18.44 -6.21
C ARG A 213 12.11 -19.09 -5.10
N GLY A 214 13.05 -18.33 -4.51
CA GLY A 214 13.85 -18.78 -3.36
C GLY A 214 13.00 -19.08 -2.11
N SER A 215 11.84 -18.44 -1.98
CA SER A 215 10.89 -18.68 -0.88
C SER A 215 9.73 -19.62 -1.27
N GLY A 216 9.73 -20.17 -2.49
CA GLY A 216 8.65 -21.05 -2.99
C GLY A 216 7.31 -20.34 -3.19
N GLN A 217 7.32 -19.03 -3.44
CA GLN A 217 6.12 -18.19 -3.52
C GLN A 217 5.87 -17.67 -4.95
N VAL A 218 4.62 -17.30 -5.23
CA VAL A 218 4.18 -16.58 -6.44
C VAL A 218 3.27 -15.43 -6.06
N CYS A 219 3.21 -14.36 -6.86
CA CYS A 219 2.33 -13.22 -6.61
C CYS A 219 1.11 -13.19 -7.52
N ARG A 220 0.02 -12.58 -7.04
CA ARG A 220 -1.22 -12.37 -7.80
C ARG A 220 -1.32 -10.97 -8.38
N SER A 221 -0.63 -10.00 -7.80
CA SER A 221 -0.66 -8.62 -8.22
C SER A 221 0.73 -8.00 -8.14
N LEU A 222 0.99 -7.03 -9.02
CA LEU A 222 2.21 -6.24 -8.99
C LEU A 222 1.83 -4.77 -8.84
N ALA A 223 2.43 -4.09 -7.87
CA ALA A 223 2.28 -2.66 -7.65
C ALA A 223 3.58 -1.92 -8.02
N LEU A 224 3.46 -0.92 -8.88
CA LEU A 224 4.53 0.00 -9.28
C LEU A 224 4.33 1.33 -8.57
N THR A 225 5.34 1.73 -7.81
CA THR A 225 5.45 3.06 -7.19
C THR A 225 6.56 3.86 -7.86
N VAL A 226 6.21 5.06 -8.31
CA VAL A 226 7.15 6.03 -8.89
C VAL A 226 7.29 7.20 -7.93
N ARG A 227 8.53 7.52 -7.57
CA ARG A 227 8.87 8.69 -6.75
C ARG A 227 9.39 9.79 -7.67
N TYR A 228 8.67 10.91 -7.74
CA TYR A 228 9.06 12.03 -8.60
C TYR A 228 10.05 12.95 -7.90
N ALA A 229 10.86 13.65 -8.71
CA ALA A 229 11.63 14.79 -8.25
C ALA A 229 10.78 16.06 -8.35
N ASP A 230 10.01 16.37 -7.31
CA ASP A 230 9.37 17.67 -7.15
C ASP A 230 10.10 18.50 -6.07
N ARG A 231 9.83 19.82 -6.03
CA ARG A 231 10.44 20.73 -5.04
C ARG A 231 10.10 20.35 -3.58
N THR A 232 9.04 19.57 -3.40
CA THR A 232 8.53 19.07 -2.13
C THR A 232 9.07 17.69 -1.72
N GLY A 233 9.77 16.98 -2.62
CA GLY A 233 10.45 15.70 -2.34
C GLY A 233 9.54 14.48 -2.08
N HIS A 234 8.22 14.61 -2.18
CA HIS A 234 7.27 13.60 -1.67
C HIS A 234 6.14 13.24 -2.62
N THR A 235 6.12 13.71 -3.87
CA THR A 235 5.10 13.22 -4.82
C THR A 235 5.40 11.78 -5.22
N THR A 236 4.59 10.86 -4.71
CA THR A 236 4.58 9.45 -5.09
C THR A 236 3.32 9.12 -5.88
N LEU A 237 3.47 8.21 -6.84
CA LEU A 237 2.36 7.62 -7.57
C LEU A 237 2.48 6.11 -7.56
N THR A 238 1.49 5.46 -6.98
CA THR A 238 1.40 4.00 -6.95
C THR A 238 0.25 3.54 -7.84
N ARG A 239 0.52 2.54 -8.68
CA ARG A 239 -0.46 1.81 -9.49
C ARG A 239 -0.27 0.32 -9.27
N SER A 240 -1.37 -0.40 -9.06
CA SER A 240 -1.37 -1.85 -8.96
C SER A 240 -2.10 -2.49 -10.13
N ARG A 241 -1.65 -3.68 -10.51
CA ARG A 241 -2.29 -4.50 -11.53
C ARG A 241 -2.31 -5.96 -11.10
N THR A 242 -3.51 -6.55 -11.14
CA THR A 242 -3.69 -7.99 -10.94
C THR A 242 -3.19 -8.74 -12.17
N LEU A 243 -2.39 -9.78 -11.95
CA LEU A 243 -1.87 -10.67 -12.98
C LEU A 243 -2.97 -11.63 -13.46
N ARG A 244 -2.86 -12.11 -14.70
CA ARG A 244 -3.81 -13.09 -15.26
C ARG A 244 -3.71 -14.43 -14.54
N GLU A 245 -2.48 -14.83 -14.23
CA GLU A 245 -2.14 -16.02 -13.44
C GLU A 245 -1.15 -15.64 -12.34
N PRO A 246 -1.21 -16.30 -11.16
CA PRO A 246 -0.19 -16.09 -10.14
C PRO A 246 1.17 -16.59 -10.63
N THR A 247 2.20 -15.74 -10.61
CA THR A 247 3.52 -16.11 -11.16
C THR A 247 4.68 -15.47 -10.40
N ALA A 248 5.84 -16.13 -10.46
CA ALA A 248 7.14 -15.60 -10.03
C ALA A 248 8.14 -15.54 -11.21
N HIS A 249 7.63 -15.63 -12.45
CA HIS A 249 8.45 -15.61 -13.66
C HIS A 249 8.89 -14.18 -13.98
N SER A 250 10.19 -13.93 -14.06
CA SER A 250 10.73 -12.57 -14.15
C SER A 250 10.36 -11.90 -15.46
N ALA A 251 10.30 -12.66 -16.57
CA ALA A 251 9.84 -12.15 -17.86
C ALA A 251 8.38 -11.65 -17.80
N SER A 252 7.44 -12.45 -17.28
CA SER A 252 6.04 -12.05 -17.13
C SER A 252 5.87 -10.82 -16.22
N LEU A 253 6.64 -10.75 -15.13
CA LEU A 253 6.63 -9.59 -14.22
C LEU A 253 7.17 -8.35 -14.93
N THR A 254 8.22 -8.50 -15.75
CA THR A 254 8.82 -7.41 -16.54
C THR A 254 7.85 -6.85 -17.56
N GLU A 255 7.16 -7.70 -18.32
CA GLU A 255 6.11 -7.26 -19.25
C GLU A 255 5.02 -6.47 -18.53
N VAL A 256 4.65 -6.91 -17.33
CA VAL A 256 3.64 -6.22 -16.52
C VAL A 256 4.12 -4.88 -16.01
N ALA A 257 5.35 -4.82 -15.50
CA ALA A 257 5.97 -3.59 -15.03
C ALA A 257 6.12 -2.57 -16.17
N TYR A 258 6.54 -3.00 -17.37
CA TYR A 258 6.63 -2.13 -18.55
C TYR A 258 5.27 -1.61 -18.98
N ALA A 259 4.25 -2.46 -19.05
CA ALA A 259 2.90 -2.01 -19.41
C ALA A 259 2.33 -1.01 -18.39
N MET A 260 2.58 -1.21 -17.08
CA MET A 260 2.20 -0.24 -16.07
C MET A 260 2.96 1.08 -16.22
N TYR A 261 4.28 1.01 -16.48
CA TYR A 261 5.13 2.18 -16.71
C TYR A 261 4.66 3.00 -17.92
N GLU A 262 4.35 2.36 -19.05
CA GLU A 262 3.84 3.04 -20.24
C GLU A 262 2.49 3.71 -19.98
N ALA A 263 1.60 3.04 -19.24
CA ALA A 263 0.29 3.59 -18.88
C ALA A 263 0.38 4.83 -17.95
N LEU A 264 1.53 5.06 -17.28
CA LEU A 264 1.73 6.28 -16.51
C LEU A 264 1.95 7.51 -17.39
N GLY A 265 2.35 7.33 -18.65
CA GLY A 265 2.53 8.43 -19.60
C GLY A 265 3.52 9.48 -19.09
N LEU A 266 4.69 9.05 -18.61
CA LEU A 266 5.71 9.92 -17.99
C LEU A 266 6.34 10.87 -19.02
N GLN A 267 5.63 11.92 -19.40
CA GLN A 267 6.16 12.93 -20.33
C GLN A 267 7.12 13.88 -19.60
N ARG A 268 8.43 13.61 -19.72
CA ARG A 268 9.53 14.42 -19.15
C ARG A 268 9.49 14.53 -17.61
N ALA A 269 8.85 13.59 -16.94
CA ALA A 269 8.82 13.55 -15.49
C ALA A 269 10.19 13.10 -14.96
N ARG A 270 10.78 13.88 -14.05
CA ARG A 270 12.00 13.52 -13.35
C ARG A 270 11.68 12.47 -12.28
N VAL A 271 12.33 11.31 -12.35
CA VAL A 271 12.12 10.19 -11.44
C VAL A 271 13.31 10.05 -10.50
N ARG A 272 13.05 9.90 -9.19
CA ARG A 272 14.07 9.64 -8.17
C ARG A 272 14.20 8.18 -7.82
N ALA A 273 13.11 7.42 -7.88
CA ALA A 273 13.14 5.98 -7.63
C ALA A 273 11.94 5.28 -8.26
N PHE A 274 12.15 4.00 -8.56
CA PHE A 274 11.08 3.04 -8.78
C PHE A 274 11.05 2.03 -7.64
N ALA A 275 9.86 1.68 -7.17
CA ALA A 275 9.65 0.52 -6.32
C ALA A 275 8.60 -0.40 -6.94
N LEU A 276 8.88 -1.70 -6.92
CA LEU A 276 7.92 -2.74 -7.27
C LEU A 276 7.58 -3.54 -6.03
N ARG A 277 6.30 -3.86 -5.85
CA ARG A 277 5.79 -4.72 -4.79
C ARG A 277 4.98 -5.86 -5.38
N ALA A 278 5.40 -7.08 -5.10
CA ALA A 278 4.67 -8.29 -5.41
C ALA A 278 3.66 -8.56 -4.28
N GLU A 279 2.36 -8.56 -4.61
CA GLU A 279 1.25 -8.64 -3.66
C GLU A 279 0.45 -9.93 -3.86
N GLY A 280 -0.25 -10.36 -2.80
CA GLY A 280 -1.04 -11.58 -2.81
C GLY A 280 -0.17 -12.82 -2.97
N LEU A 281 0.94 -12.89 -2.21
CA LEU A 281 1.85 -14.03 -2.28
C LEU A 281 1.16 -15.30 -1.77
N GLY A 282 1.27 -16.35 -2.57
CA GLY A 282 0.82 -17.70 -2.23
C GLY A 282 1.90 -18.73 -2.53
N PRO A 283 1.78 -19.95 -1.98
CA PRO A 283 2.69 -21.04 -2.32
C PRO A 283 2.60 -21.38 -3.81
N ALA A 284 3.76 -21.53 -4.46
CA ALA A 284 3.85 -21.80 -5.89
C ALA A 284 3.13 -23.10 -6.29
N GLU A 285 3.07 -24.08 -5.39
CA GLU A 285 2.42 -25.38 -5.60
C GLU A 285 0.90 -25.28 -5.79
N GLN A 286 0.27 -24.23 -5.23
CA GLN A 286 -1.17 -24.01 -5.32
C GLN A 286 -1.55 -23.06 -6.47
N ALA A 287 -0.56 -22.60 -7.24
CA ALA A 287 -0.76 -21.68 -8.35
C ALA A 287 -1.29 -22.45 -9.57
N ALA A 288 -2.54 -22.17 -9.95
CA ALA A 288 -3.06 -22.64 -11.24
C ALA A 288 -2.35 -21.89 -12.37
N ARG A 289 -1.63 -22.63 -13.22
CA ARG A 289 -0.99 -22.16 -14.44
C ARG A 289 -1.79 -22.62 -15.64
N GLN A 290 -1.96 -21.73 -16.62
CA GLN A 290 -2.42 -22.18 -17.94
C GLN A 290 -1.23 -22.72 -18.74
N LEU A 291 -1.25 -24.01 -19.05
CA LEU A 291 -0.24 -24.59 -19.93
C LEU A 291 -0.38 -23.99 -21.32
N THR A 292 0.76 -23.70 -21.94
CA THR A 292 0.87 -23.15 -23.28
C THR A 292 1.66 -24.14 -24.15
N PHE A 293 1.28 -24.26 -25.42
CA PHE A 293 1.98 -25.11 -26.39
C PHE A 293 3.24 -24.46 -26.97
N ASP A 294 3.54 -23.21 -26.60
CA ASP A 294 4.76 -22.51 -26.98
C ASP A 294 5.95 -22.98 -26.11
N PRO A 295 6.96 -23.64 -26.70
CA PRO A 295 8.13 -24.12 -25.97
C PRO A 295 9.04 -23.00 -25.46
N ALA A 296 8.85 -21.74 -25.91
CA ALA A 296 9.67 -20.61 -25.50
C ALA A 296 9.50 -20.27 -24.00
N ASP A 297 8.26 -20.27 -23.49
CA ASP A 297 7.97 -19.99 -22.07
C ASP A 297 8.59 -21.05 -21.15
N ASP A 298 8.44 -22.33 -21.51
CA ASP A 298 9.04 -23.43 -20.76
C ASP A 298 10.58 -23.38 -20.77
N LYS A 299 11.19 -23.00 -21.90
CA LYS A 299 12.64 -22.82 -22.00
C LYS A 299 13.12 -21.65 -21.14
N ALA A 300 12.42 -20.53 -21.15
CA ALA A 300 12.74 -19.36 -20.33
C ALA A 300 12.68 -19.68 -18.84
N ARG A 301 11.66 -20.42 -18.39
CA ARG A 301 11.53 -20.85 -16.98
C ARG A 301 12.63 -21.82 -16.55
N ARG A 302 12.98 -22.78 -17.41
CA ARG A 302 14.13 -23.69 -17.15
C ARG A 302 15.44 -22.91 -17.04
N LEU A 303 15.62 -21.90 -17.88
CA LEU A 303 16.78 -21.02 -17.82
C LEU A 303 16.82 -20.23 -16.51
N GLU A 304 15.70 -19.66 -16.07
CA GLU A 304 15.61 -18.96 -14.77
C GLU A 304 15.96 -19.88 -13.60
N ALA A 305 15.41 -21.10 -13.58
CA ALA A 305 15.73 -22.07 -12.53
C ALA A 305 17.22 -22.46 -12.52
N ALA A 306 17.86 -22.55 -13.69
CA ALA A 306 19.30 -22.79 -13.80
C ALA A 306 20.12 -21.56 -13.35
N ALA A 307 19.70 -20.36 -13.74
CA ALA A 307 20.32 -19.11 -13.33
C ALA A 307 20.24 -18.90 -11.81
N ASP A 308 19.11 -19.21 -11.19
CA ASP A 308 18.92 -19.12 -9.75
C ASP A 308 19.83 -20.10 -8.98
N LYS A 309 19.98 -21.34 -9.48
CA LYS A 309 20.94 -22.31 -8.92
C LYS A 309 22.38 -21.79 -9.01
N ALA A 310 22.74 -21.16 -10.14
CA ALA A 310 24.06 -20.56 -10.30
C ALA A 310 24.26 -19.39 -9.33
N ARG A 311 23.26 -18.51 -9.16
CA ARG A 311 23.30 -17.39 -8.21
C ARG A 311 23.42 -17.86 -6.75
N ALA A 312 22.67 -18.89 -6.38
CA ALA A 312 22.73 -19.46 -5.04
C ALA A 312 24.12 -20.04 -4.70
N ARG A 313 24.82 -20.60 -5.69
CA ARG A 313 26.13 -21.24 -5.51
C ARG A 313 27.31 -20.28 -5.63
N PHE A 314 27.23 -19.30 -6.53
CA PHE A 314 28.37 -18.47 -6.93
C PHE A 314 28.18 -16.97 -6.68
N GLY A 315 27.01 -16.56 -6.18
CA GLY A 315 26.68 -15.16 -5.86
C GLY A 315 25.71 -14.51 -6.85
N GLU A 316 25.01 -13.48 -6.39
CA GLU A 316 23.87 -12.85 -7.09
C GLU A 316 24.21 -12.27 -8.46
N ARG A 317 25.47 -11.86 -8.68
CA ARG A 317 25.93 -11.19 -9.91
C ARG A 317 26.44 -12.13 -11.00
N VAL A 318 26.44 -13.45 -10.76
CA VAL A 318 27.04 -14.42 -11.69
C VAL A 318 26.22 -14.60 -12.97
N VAL A 319 24.90 -14.41 -12.87
CA VAL A 319 24.01 -14.43 -14.04
C VAL A 319 23.10 -13.22 -13.98
N VAL A 320 23.25 -12.33 -14.95
CA VAL A 320 22.39 -11.15 -15.13
C VAL A 320 21.80 -11.15 -16.54
N PRO A 321 20.56 -10.66 -16.73
CA PRO A 321 20.03 -10.39 -18.05
C PRO A 321 21.01 -9.54 -18.87
N GLY A 322 21.20 -9.86 -20.16
CA GLY A 322 22.16 -9.16 -21.01
C GLY A 322 21.92 -7.64 -21.11
N ALA A 323 20.67 -7.19 -20.98
CA ALA A 323 20.32 -5.77 -20.91
C ALA A 323 20.79 -5.05 -19.64
N LEU A 324 21.21 -5.80 -18.61
CA LEU A 324 21.81 -5.31 -17.36
C LEU A 324 23.32 -5.54 -17.31
N ALA A 325 23.89 -6.29 -18.26
CA ALA A 325 25.33 -6.47 -18.40
C ALA A 325 25.92 -5.23 -19.11
N ALA A 326 26.28 -4.22 -18.33
CA ALA A 326 27.03 -3.05 -18.76
C ALA A 326 28.05 -2.68 -17.68
#